data_AF-A0AA43F4P1-F1
#
_entry.id   AF-A0AA43F4P1-F1
#
_cell.length_a   1.000
_cell.length_b   1.000
_cell.length_c   1.000
_cell.angle_alpha   90.00
_cell.angle_beta   90.00
_cell.angle_gamma   90.00
#
_symmetry.space_group_name_H-M   'P 1'
#
loop_
_entity.id
_entity.type
_entity.pdbx_description
1 polymer ?
#
loop_
_entity_poly.entity_id
_entity_poly.type
_entity_poly.pdbx_seq_one_letter_code
_entity_poly.pdbx_strand_id
1 'polypeptide(L)'
;MKTLNAKERSGKAAASLVTVAGLILVWAIVWANFPSKEELLSAQSGTSSVEASQVPALDLRIPGVSSQPATNFAGAGEAGSVTTLGGLSVPRDSRARQIAEVKCDAEVQQHCPASLSGEDRRRCVMKRLKRLAPPCQQIMQQRLVRWKEADGYKLSCAGDVKRFCRTVPPGDGRIVQCLQEHEQDLSDGCYQSLPKGRLQMRN
;
A
#
# COMPACT_ATOMS: atom_id res chain seq x y z
N MET A 1 -20.02 48.39 -37.68
CA MET A 1 -20.56 47.01 -37.56
C MET A 1 -19.68 46.09 -38.40
N LYS A 2 -18.95 45.16 -37.78
CA LYS A 2 -18.01 44.26 -38.48
C LYS A 2 -18.77 43.03 -38.97
N THR A 3 -19.00 42.93 -40.27
CA THR A 3 -19.57 41.76 -40.94
C THR A 3 -18.48 40.70 -41.08
N LEU A 4 -18.47 39.70 -40.20
CA LEU A 4 -17.55 38.57 -40.30
C LEU A 4 -18.14 37.50 -41.24
N ASN A 5 -17.32 37.13 -42.23
CA ASN A 5 -17.58 36.22 -43.33
C ASN A 5 -18.11 34.85 -42.88
N ALA A 6 -19.25 34.44 -43.45
CA ALA A 6 -19.91 33.14 -43.22
C ALA A 6 -19.03 31.91 -43.56
N LYS A 7 -17.98 32.09 -44.37
CA LYS A 7 -17.09 30.99 -44.80
C LYS A 7 -16.19 30.47 -43.68
N GLU A 8 -15.81 31.30 -42.70
CA GLU A 8 -14.87 30.93 -41.63
C GLU A 8 -15.56 30.18 -40.47
N ARG A 9 -16.88 30.36 -40.30
CA ARG A 9 -17.70 29.68 -39.28
C ARG A 9 -17.95 28.20 -39.60
N SER A 10 -17.94 27.84 -40.88
CA SER A 10 -18.27 26.49 -41.37
C SER A 10 -17.15 25.47 -41.11
N GLY A 11 -15.87 25.86 -41.21
CA GLY A 11 -14.74 24.96 -40.97
C GLY A 11 -14.60 24.51 -39.50
N LYS A 12 -14.85 25.42 -38.55
CA LYS A 12 -14.81 25.11 -37.10
C LYS A 12 -16.02 24.27 -36.67
N ALA A 13 -17.19 24.50 -37.29
CA ALA A 13 -18.38 23.69 -37.06
C ALA A 13 -18.21 22.25 -37.58
N ALA A 14 -17.61 22.07 -38.75
CA ALA A 14 -17.33 20.74 -39.30
C ALA A 14 -16.28 19.98 -38.47
N ALA A 15 -15.21 20.66 -38.03
CA ALA A 15 -14.19 20.05 -37.17
C ALA A 15 -14.77 19.60 -35.80
N SER A 16 -15.69 20.39 -35.24
CA SER A 16 -16.39 20.01 -33.99
C SER A 16 -17.36 18.85 -34.15
N LEU A 17 -17.98 18.70 -35.32
CA LEU A 17 -18.89 17.59 -35.61
C LEU A 17 -18.13 16.26 -35.71
N VAL A 18 -16.93 16.26 -36.31
CA VAL A 18 -16.11 15.05 -36.45
C VAL A 18 -15.59 14.56 -35.09
N THR A 19 -15.18 15.47 -34.20
CA THR A 19 -14.73 15.08 -32.85
C THR A 19 -15.87 14.59 -31.98
N VAL A 20 -17.05 15.23 -32.05
CA VAL A 20 -18.25 14.78 -31.31
C VAL A 20 -18.72 13.42 -31.85
N ALA A 21 -18.77 13.22 -33.16
CA ALA A 21 -19.12 11.94 -33.77
C ALA A 21 -18.11 10.84 -33.37
N GLY A 22 -16.81 11.15 -33.33
CA GLY A 22 -15.77 10.23 -32.86
C GLY A 22 -15.93 9.85 -31.39
N LEU A 23 -16.22 10.81 -30.51
CA LEU A 23 -16.47 10.55 -29.09
C LEU A 23 -17.72 9.69 -28.89
N ILE A 24 -18.81 9.97 -29.62
CA ILE A 24 -20.04 9.15 -29.57
C ILE A 24 -19.76 7.71 -30.04
N LEU A 25 -19.00 7.54 -31.12
CA LEU A 25 -18.64 6.23 -31.65
C LEU A 25 -17.79 5.43 -30.65
N VAL A 26 -16.78 6.07 -30.03
CA VAL A 26 -15.95 5.43 -29.00
C VAL A 26 -16.81 5.02 -27.79
N TRP A 27 -17.71 5.89 -27.32
CA TRP A 27 -18.62 5.56 -26.22
C TRP A 27 -19.59 4.43 -26.57
N ALA A 28 -20.10 4.39 -27.81
CA ALA A 28 -20.94 3.30 -28.29
C ALA A 28 -20.19 1.97 -28.35
N ILE A 29 -18.93 1.96 -28.80
CA ILE A 29 -18.06 0.77 -28.81
C ILE A 29 -17.80 0.31 -27.39
N VAL A 30 -17.47 1.23 -26.47
CA VAL A 30 -17.28 0.90 -25.05
C VAL A 30 -18.55 0.28 -24.47
N TRP A 31 -19.73 0.83 -24.74
CA TRP A 31 -21.01 0.26 -24.31
C TRP A 31 -21.33 -1.11 -24.95
N ALA A 32 -20.98 -1.30 -26.22
CA ALA A 32 -21.25 -2.55 -26.95
C ALA A 32 -20.27 -3.67 -26.59
N ASN A 33 -19.03 -3.33 -26.21
CA ASN A 33 -18.04 -4.29 -25.70
C ASN A 33 -18.12 -4.47 -24.18
N PHE A 34 -18.87 -3.62 -23.46
CA PHE A 34 -19.14 -3.83 -22.05
C PHE A 34 -20.16 -4.97 -21.94
N PRO A 35 -19.80 -6.10 -21.30
CA PRO A 35 -20.66 -7.28 -21.27
C PRO A 35 -22.01 -6.91 -20.65
N SER A 36 -23.05 -6.94 -21.47
CA SER A 36 -24.43 -6.81 -21.05
C SER A 36 -24.75 -7.92 -20.05
N LYS A 37 -25.31 -7.49 -18.93
CA LYS A 37 -25.67 -8.18 -17.67
C LYS A 37 -26.43 -9.51 -17.82
N GLU A 38 -26.84 -9.85 -19.03
CA GLU A 38 -27.68 -11.01 -19.37
C GLU A 38 -26.85 -12.30 -19.57
N GLU A 39 -25.54 -12.20 -19.90
CA GLU A 39 -24.66 -13.38 -20.07
C GLU A 39 -24.11 -13.95 -18.74
N LEU A 40 -24.37 -13.29 -17.61
CA LEU A 40 -23.93 -13.77 -16.29
C LEU A 40 -24.95 -14.70 -15.61
N LEU A 41 -26.17 -14.83 -16.14
CA LEU A 41 -27.24 -15.65 -15.56
C LEU A 41 -27.42 -17.01 -16.25
N SER A 42 -26.87 -17.21 -17.44
CA SER A 42 -27.07 -18.45 -18.21
C SER A 42 -25.96 -19.51 -18.07
N ALA A 43 -24.85 -19.22 -17.40
CA ALA A 43 -23.74 -20.17 -17.26
C ALA A 43 -23.95 -21.24 -16.17
N GLN A 44 -25.08 -21.25 -15.46
CA GLN A 44 -25.38 -22.21 -14.39
C GLN A 44 -26.36 -23.29 -14.87
N SER A 45 -26.05 -23.96 -15.98
CA SER A 45 -26.78 -25.15 -16.44
C SER A 45 -25.92 -25.92 -17.46
N GLY A 46 -25.02 -26.79 -17.00
CA GLY A 46 -24.20 -27.62 -17.90
C GLY A 46 -23.40 -28.67 -17.15
N THR A 47 -24.01 -29.82 -16.98
CA THR A 47 -23.55 -31.05 -16.31
C THR A 47 -22.28 -31.65 -16.94
N SER A 48 -21.45 -32.28 -16.11
CA SER A 48 -20.17 -32.98 -16.38
C SER A 48 -20.08 -33.90 -17.61
N SER A 49 -18.89 -34.00 -18.23
CA SER A 49 -18.24 -35.31 -18.51
C SER A 49 -16.74 -35.16 -18.84
N VAL A 50 -15.96 -36.15 -18.41
CA VAL A 50 -14.49 -36.32 -18.45
C VAL A 50 -14.03 -36.88 -19.80
N GLU A 51 -12.83 -36.51 -20.28
CA GLU A 51 -11.95 -37.41 -21.06
C GLU A 51 -10.49 -36.91 -21.06
N ALA A 52 -9.53 -37.81 -20.77
CA ALA A 52 -8.09 -37.55 -20.64
C ALA A 52 -7.31 -37.98 -21.89
N SER A 53 -6.24 -37.25 -22.27
CA SER A 53 -5.18 -37.80 -23.15
C SER A 53 -3.83 -37.12 -22.92
N GLN A 54 -2.77 -37.93 -22.83
CA GLN A 54 -1.43 -37.65 -22.27
C GLN A 54 -0.44 -37.06 -23.28
N VAL A 55 0.56 -36.30 -22.80
CA VAL A 55 1.81 -35.97 -23.54
C VAL A 55 3.02 -36.06 -22.55
N PRO A 56 4.19 -36.61 -22.95
CA PRO A 56 5.25 -37.00 -22.00
C PRO A 56 6.10 -35.82 -21.50
N ALA A 57 6.47 -35.86 -20.22
CA ALA A 57 7.26 -34.83 -19.55
C ALA A 57 8.78 -35.06 -19.72
N LEU A 58 9.50 -34.00 -20.09
CA LEU A 58 10.96 -33.96 -19.99
C LEU A 58 11.34 -33.43 -18.60
N ASP A 59 12.05 -34.25 -17.81
CA ASP A 59 12.38 -33.98 -16.41
C ASP A 59 13.71 -33.21 -16.28
N LEU A 60 13.65 -32.00 -15.73
CA LEU A 60 14.80 -31.15 -15.40
C LEU A 60 14.87 -30.91 -13.89
N ARG A 61 14.96 -31.98 -13.10
CA ARG A 61 15.20 -31.91 -11.66
C ARG A 61 16.66 -31.57 -11.35
N ILE A 62 16.88 -30.41 -10.73
CA ILE A 62 18.16 -30.02 -10.13
C ILE A 62 18.24 -30.65 -8.72
N PRO A 63 19.26 -31.47 -8.42
CA PRO A 63 19.39 -32.11 -7.11
C PRO A 63 19.72 -31.10 -6.00
N GLY A 64 19.01 -31.14 -4.87
CA GLY A 64 19.38 -30.42 -3.64
C GLY A 64 18.31 -29.50 -3.03
N VAL A 65 17.16 -29.30 -3.68
CA VAL A 65 16.07 -28.49 -3.13
C VAL A 65 14.92 -29.39 -2.67
N SER A 66 14.70 -29.44 -1.36
CA SER A 66 13.53 -30.11 -0.77
C SER A 66 12.25 -29.37 -1.20
N SER A 67 11.51 -29.97 -2.14
CA SER A 67 10.19 -29.51 -2.54
C SER A 67 9.15 -30.46 -1.95
N GLN A 68 8.35 -29.98 -1.00
CA GLN A 68 7.08 -30.59 -0.63
C GLN A 68 5.92 -29.73 -1.19
N PRO A 69 4.76 -30.34 -1.44
CA PRO A 69 4.20 -30.41 -2.77
C PRO A 69 3.29 -29.23 -3.09
N ALA A 70 3.56 -28.59 -4.23
CA ALA A 70 2.59 -27.73 -4.88
C ALA A 70 1.46 -28.62 -5.44
N THR A 71 0.29 -28.56 -4.81
CA THR A 71 -0.96 -28.90 -5.48
C THR A 71 -1.17 -27.91 -6.63
N ASN A 72 -0.95 -28.42 -7.83
CA ASN A 72 -1.33 -27.93 -9.17
C ASN A 72 -2.21 -26.67 -9.22
N PHE A 73 -1.67 -25.59 -9.78
CA PHE A 73 -2.40 -24.66 -10.65
C PHE A 73 -1.52 -24.34 -11.87
N ALA A 74 -1.94 -24.85 -13.03
CA ALA A 74 -1.39 -24.51 -14.33
C ALA A 74 -2.31 -23.47 -14.99
N GLY A 75 -1.71 -22.47 -15.65
CA GLY A 75 -2.40 -21.53 -16.53
C GLY A 75 -1.92 -20.09 -16.39
N ALA A 76 -0.82 -19.76 -17.06
CA ALA A 76 -0.38 -18.38 -17.25
C ALA A 76 -1.21 -17.72 -18.37
N GLY A 77 -2.01 -16.72 -17.99
CA GLY A 77 -2.31 -15.56 -18.81
C GLY A 77 -1.98 -14.34 -17.96
N GLU A 78 -1.19 -13.41 -18.48
CA GLU A 78 -0.89 -12.15 -17.82
C GLU A 78 -2.20 -11.46 -17.40
N ALA A 79 -2.45 -11.43 -16.09
CA ALA A 79 -3.44 -10.59 -15.46
C ALA A 79 -2.95 -10.31 -14.04
N GLY A 80 -2.87 -9.03 -13.68
CA GLY A 80 -2.46 -8.57 -12.37
C GLY A 80 -3.18 -9.35 -11.27
N SER A 81 -2.40 -9.84 -10.30
CA SER A 81 -2.89 -10.71 -9.23
C SER A 81 -3.92 -9.97 -8.37
N VAL A 82 -5.20 -10.22 -8.64
CA VAL A 82 -6.33 -9.86 -7.78
C VAL A 82 -6.55 -11.03 -6.82
N THR A 83 -6.21 -10.85 -5.55
CA THR A 83 -6.58 -11.78 -4.48
C THR A 83 -7.95 -11.38 -3.96
N THR A 84 -9.00 -12.10 -4.37
CA THR A 84 -10.36 -11.89 -3.85
C THR A 84 -10.51 -12.61 -2.51
N LEU A 85 -10.46 -11.83 -1.42
CA LEU A 85 -11.10 -12.16 -0.16
C LEU A 85 -12.15 -11.09 0.10
N GLY A 86 -13.43 -11.44 -0.08
CA GLY A 86 -14.54 -10.62 0.41
C GLY A 86 -14.76 -9.27 -0.29
N GLY A 87 -14.70 -9.21 -1.63
CA GLY A 87 -15.39 -8.14 -2.37
C GLY A 87 -14.85 -6.71 -2.23
N LEU A 88 -13.62 -6.52 -1.78
CA LEU A 88 -12.84 -5.31 -2.08
C LEU A 88 -11.57 -5.72 -2.82
N SER A 89 -11.52 -5.44 -4.12
CA SER A 89 -10.29 -5.51 -4.89
C SER A 89 -9.36 -4.39 -4.44
N VAL A 90 -8.48 -4.66 -3.48
CA VAL A 90 -7.25 -3.87 -3.35
C VAL A 90 -6.35 -4.35 -4.49
N PRO A 91 -6.05 -3.51 -5.50
CA PRO A 91 -5.00 -3.84 -6.44
C PRO A 91 -3.73 -4.01 -5.59
N ARG A 92 -3.14 -5.20 -5.63
CA ARG A 92 -1.81 -5.43 -5.04
C ARG A 92 -0.75 -4.85 -5.98
N ASP A 93 -0.97 -3.62 -6.41
CA ASP A 93 0.00 -2.87 -7.17
C ASP A 93 0.98 -2.28 -6.16
N SER A 94 2.11 -2.97 -5.99
CA SER A 94 3.23 -2.52 -5.17
C SER A 94 3.63 -1.08 -5.53
N ARG A 95 3.48 -0.69 -6.80
CA ARG A 95 3.73 0.66 -7.29
C ARG A 95 2.69 1.64 -6.76
N ALA A 96 1.40 1.30 -6.78
CA ALA A 96 0.36 2.17 -6.23
C ALA A 96 0.54 2.41 -4.73
N ARG A 97 0.91 1.37 -3.97
CA ARG A 97 1.26 1.49 -2.55
C ARG A 97 2.49 2.38 -2.36
N GLN A 98 3.54 2.17 -3.14
CA GLN A 98 4.76 2.96 -3.05
C GLN A 98 4.51 4.44 -3.38
N ILE A 99 3.69 4.73 -4.40
CA ILE A 99 3.27 6.09 -4.75
C ILE A 99 2.48 6.72 -3.58
N ALA A 100 1.56 5.97 -2.97
CA ALA A 100 0.81 6.45 -1.81
C ALA A 100 1.71 6.75 -0.60
N GLU A 101 2.73 5.92 -0.35
CA GLU A 101 3.73 6.13 0.70
C GLU A 101 4.56 7.40 0.43
N VAL A 102 5.11 7.55 -0.78
CA VAL A 102 5.89 8.74 -1.17
C VAL A 102 5.06 10.02 -1.08
N LYS A 103 3.81 9.99 -1.56
CA LYS A 103 2.90 11.14 -1.49
C LYS A 103 2.58 11.49 -0.03
N CYS A 104 2.36 10.49 0.81
CA CYS A 104 2.09 10.68 2.23
C CYS A 104 3.29 11.29 2.95
N ASP A 105 4.52 10.84 2.65
CA ASP A 105 5.72 11.42 3.26
C ASP A 105 5.92 12.89 2.85
N ALA A 106 5.60 13.25 1.60
CA ALA A 106 5.61 14.65 1.15
C ALA A 106 4.54 15.50 1.88
N GLU A 107 3.34 14.97 2.05
CA GLU A 107 2.26 15.64 2.80
C GLU A 107 2.63 15.84 4.28
N VAL A 108 3.27 14.84 4.89
CA VAL A 108 3.81 14.96 6.24
C VAL A 108 4.85 16.07 6.32
N GLN A 109 5.78 16.17 5.37
CA GLN A 109 6.81 17.22 5.37
C GLN A 109 6.21 18.64 5.25
N GLN A 110 5.13 18.80 4.47
CA GLN A 110 4.43 20.08 4.35
C GLN A 110 3.75 20.49 5.67
N HIS A 111 3.24 19.53 6.43
CA HIS A 111 2.52 19.80 7.68
C HIS A 111 3.40 19.76 8.94
N CYS A 112 4.49 19.02 8.89
CA CYS A 112 5.44 18.78 9.98
C CYS A 112 6.85 18.92 9.41
N PRO A 113 7.55 20.03 9.71
CA PRO A 113 8.84 20.32 9.11
C PRO A 113 9.89 19.28 9.49
N ALA A 114 10.85 19.07 8.59
CA ALA A 114 11.95 18.11 8.79
C ALA A 114 12.89 18.47 9.95
N SER A 115 12.83 19.71 10.47
CA SER A 115 13.53 20.12 11.69
C SER A 115 13.05 19.40 12.94
N LEU A 116 11.80 18.91 12.94
CA LEU A 116 11.30 18.04 14.00
C LEU A 116 11.85 16.63 13.78
N SER A 117 12.51 16.09 14.79
CA SER A 117 13.02 14.71 14.80
C SER A 117 12.27 13.89 15.85
N GLY A 118 12.40 12.56 15.74
CA GLY A 118 11.89 11.61 16.75
C GLY A 118 10.46 11.90 17.21
N GLU A 119 10.28 11.98 18.52
CA GLU A 119 9.00 12.17 19.23
C GLU A 119 8.22 13.42 18.81
N ASP A 120 8.91 14.54 18.60
CA ASP A 120 8.25 15.81 18.27
C ASP A 120 7.61 15.77 16.88
N ARG A 121 8.28 15.11 15.93
CA ARG A 121 7.70 14.85 14.60
C ARG A 121 6.48 13.95 14.71
N ARG A 122 6.52 12.89 15.52
CA ARG A 122 5.36 12.00 15.76
C ARG A 122 4.20 12.77 16.36
N ARG A 123 4.48 13.58 17.39
CA ARG A 123 3.48 14.41 18.08
C ARG A 123 2.84 15.41 17.13
N CYS A 124 3.65 16.01 16.24
CA CYS A 124 3.15 16.87 15.18
C CYS A 124 2.18 16.11 14.26
N VAL A 125 2.58 14.95 13.73
CA VAL A 125 1.74 14.13 12.84
C VAL A 125 0.45 13.70 13.53
N MET A 126 0.52 13.22 14.78
CA MET A 126 -0.68 12.83 15.56
C MET A 126 -1.68 13.98 15.71
N LYS A 127 -1.21 15.18 16.05
CA LYS A 127 -2.05 16.38 16.16
C LYS A 127 -2.63 16.84 14.83
N ARG A 128 -1.99 16.47 13.72
CA ARG A 128 -2.38 16.88 12.37
C ARG A 128 -3.03 15.77 11.55
N LEU A 129 -3.21 14.57 12.11
CA LEU A 129 -3.66 13.38 11.38
C LEU A 129 -4.90 13.65 10.52
N LYS A 130 -5.91 14.31 11.08
CA LYS A 130 -7.16 14.66 10.38
C LYS A 130 -6.99 15.68 9.24
N ARG A 131 -5.87 16.40 9.19
CA ARG A 131 -5.53 17.37 8.12
C ARG A 131 -4.82 16.71 6.94
N LEU A 132 -4.30 15.49 7.09
CA LEU A 132 -3.73 14.74 5.98
C LEU A 132 -4.83 14.09 5.13
N ALA A 133 -4.52 13.75 3.88
CA ALA A 133 -5.41 13.08 2.97
C ALA A 133 -5.81 11.69 3.49
N PRO A 134 -7.04 11.20 3.22
CA PRO A 134 -7.52 9.89 3.68
C PRO A 134 -6.55 8.70 3.47
N PRO A 135 -5.87 8.53 2.31
CA PRO A 135 -4.90 7.46 2.15
C PRO A 135 -3.69 7.63 3.07
N CYS A 136 -3.23 8.86 3.30
CA CYS A 136 -2.12 9.13 4.20
C CYS A 136 -2.52 8.97 5.67
N GLN A 137 -3.77 9.28 6.02
CA GLN A 137 -4.33 9.01 7.35
C GLN A 137 -4.23 7.53 7.70
N GLN A 138 -4.60 6.63 6.79
CA GLN A 138 -4.51 5.19 7.00
C GLN A 138 -3.07 4.73 7.19
N ILE A 139 -2.15 5.17 6.33
CA ILE A 139 -0.71 4.85 6.44
C ILE A 139 -0.17 5.31 7.79
N MET A 140 -0.50 6.53 8.22
CA MET A 140 -0.03 7.08 9.49
C MET A 140 -0.67 6.39 10.69
N GLN A 141 -1.95 6.03 10.64
CA GLN A 141 -2.60 5.26 11.71
C GLN A 141 -1.93 3.89 11.90
N GLN A 142 -1.63 3.19 10.82
CA GLN A 142 -0.91 1.91 10.87
C GLN A 142 0.50 2.08 11.47
N ARG A 143 1.24 3.13 11.07
CA ARG A 143 2.56 3.44 11.65
C ARG A 143 2.44 3.77 13.14
N LEU A 144 1.44 4.55 13.55
CA LEU A 144 1.23 4.97 14.94
C LEU A 144 0.87 3.81 15.88
N VAL A 145 0.06 2.84 15.43
CA VAL A 145 -0.27 1.65 16.23
C VAL A 145 0.99 0.86 16.56
N ARG A 146 1.83 0.58 15.55
CA ARG A 146 3.13 -0.08 15.75
C ARG A 146 4.04 0.67 16.72
N TRP A 147 3.94 2.00 16.79
CA TRP A 147 4.77 2.81 17.68
C TRP A 147 4.28 2.82 19.12
N LYS A 148 2.96 2.82 19.33
CA LYS A 148 2.37 2.78 20.67
C LYS A 148 2.78 1.51 21.42
N GLU A 149 2.83 0.39 20.71
CA GLU A 149 3.32 -0.88 21.26
C GLU A 149 4.82 -0.82 21.58
N ALA A 150 5.62 -0.22 20.70
CA ALA A 150 7.06 -0.06 20.93
C ALA A 150 7.40 0.91 22.08
N ASP A 151 6.50 1.83 22.44
CA ASP A 151 6.67 2.81 23.51
C ASP A 151 6.17 2.31 24.88
N GLY A 152 5.66 1.07 24.96
CA GLY A 152 5.13 0.49 26.20
C GLY A 152 6.14 0.45 27.36
N TYR A 153 7.43 0.33 27.04
CA TYR A 153 8.50 0.31 28.05
C TYR A 153 8.70 1.65 28.78
N LYS A 154 8.22 2.78 28.24
CA LYS A 154 8.54 4.13 28.75
C LYS A 154 8.15 4.32 30.22
N LEU A 155 7.03 3.73 30.67
CA LEU A 155 6.60 3.82 32.06
C LEU A 155 7.46 2.94 32.97
N SER A 156 7.63 1.67 32.62
CA SER A 156 8.40 0.70 33.42
C SER A 156 9.88 1.06 33.53
N CYS A 157 10.45 1.65 32.47
CA CYS A 157 11.85 2.02 32.40
C CYS A 157 12.15 3.46 32.84
N ALA A 158 11.17 4.24 33.32
CA ALA A 158 11.38 5.65 33.63
C ALA A 158 12.48 5.90 34.68
N GLY A 159 12.62 4.99 35.65
CA GLY A 159 13.70 5.01 36.64
C GLY A 159 15.06 4.64 36.04
N ASP A 160 15.10 3.57 35.27
CA ASP A 160 16.31 3.06 34.64
C ASP A 160 16.87 4.03 33.59
N VAL A 161 16.01 4.69 32.81
CA VAL A 161 16.40 5.75 31.88
C VAL A 161 17.10 6.90 32.60
N LYS A 162 16.61 7.30 33.79
CA LYS A 162 17.25 8.37 34.58
C LYS A 162 18.60 7.94 35.16
N ARG A 163 18.78 6.65 35.43
CA ARG A 163 20.00 6.08 36.01
C ARG A 163 21.08 5.85 34.96
N PHE A 164 20.73 5.24 33.83
CA PHE A 164 21.69 4.79 32.82
C PHE A 164 21.72 5.70 31.57
N CYS A 165 20.58 6.23 31.14
CA CYS A 165 20.43 6.90 29.84
C CYS A 165 20.20 8.42 29.93
N ARG A 166 20.59 9.06 31.03
CA ARG A 166 20.28 10.49 31.29
C ARG A 166 20.84 11.45 30.24
N THR A 167 21.99 11.11 29.66
CA THR A 167 22.67 11.93 28.65
C THR A 167 22.22 11.62 27.23
N VAL A 168 21.38 10.59 27.05
CA VAL A 168 20.96 10.15 25.72
C VAL A 168 19.81 11.04 25.24
N PRO A 169 19.97 11.73 24.10
CA PRO A 169 18.91 12.56 23.57
C PRO A 169 17.74 11.68 23.10
N PRO A 170 16.48 12.09 23.38
CA PRO A 170 15.31 11.34 22.94
C PRO A 170 15.22 11.30 21.41
N GLY A 171 14.42 10.35 20.90
CA GLY A 171 14.25 10.13 19.46
C GLY A 171 15.05 8.94 18.92
N ASP A 172 14.67 8.53 17.71
CA ASP A 172 15.35 7.51 16.88
C ASP A 172 15.66 6.17 17.56
N GLY A 173 14.95 5.84 18.65
CA GLY A 173 15.17 4.61 19.40
C GLY A 173 16.45 4.63 20.26
N ARG A 174 17.16 5.76 20.38
CA ARG A 174 18.42 5.84 21.14
C ARG A 174 18.28 5.45 22.61
N ILE A 175 17.17 5.86 23.24
CA ILE A 175 16.87 5.47 24.63
C ILE A 175 16.71 3.95 24.76
N VAL A 176 15.99 3.32 23.82
CA VAL A 176 15.82 1.86 23.79
C VAL A 176 17.17 1.18 23.64
N GLN A 177 18.02 1.68 22.74
CA GLN A 177 19.36 1.13 22.53
C GLN A 177 20.22 1.22 23.80
N CYS A 178 20.24 2.39 24.45
CA CYS A 178 20.95 2.55 25.71
C CYS A 178 20.42 1.59 26.80
N LEU A 179 19.10 1.41 26.91
CA LEU A 179 18.53 0.43 27.84
C LEU A 179 18.93 -1.01 27.48
N GLN A 180 19.00 -1.36 26.20
CA GLN A 180 19.46 -2.68 25.75
C GLN A 180 20.94 -2.91 26.08
N GLU A 181 21.79 -1.90 25.97
CA GLU A 181 23.21 -1.98 26.38
C GLU A 181 23.36 -2.23 27.89
N HIS A 182 22.42 -1.74 28.68
CA HIS A 182 22.35 -1.92 30.13
C HIS A 182 21.40 -3.04 30.57
N GLU A 183 21.00 -3.97 29.69
CA GLU A 183 19.90 -4.91 29.95
C GLU A 183 20.07 -5.75 31.22
N GLN A 184 21.31 -6.01 31.63
CA GLN A 184 21.67 -6.79 32.83
C GLN A 184 21.51 -5.98 34.13
N ASP A 185 21.52 -4.65 34.04
CA ASP A 185 21.46 -3.73 35.18
C ASP A 185 20.07 -3.08 35.33
N LEU A 186 19.14 -3.39 34.43
CA LEU A 186 17.76 -2.87 34.46
C LEU A 186 16.93 -3.52 35.56
N SER A 187 15.87 -2.83 35.97
CA SER A 187 14.81 -3.45 36.76
C SER A 187 14.08 -4.54 35.96
N ASP A 188 13.61 -5.58 36.64
CA ASP A 188 12.86 -6.69 36.01
C ASP A 188 11.67 -6.19 35.18
N GLY A 189 10.94 -5.20 35.72
CA GLY A 189 9.80 -4.59 35.04
C GLY A 189 10.21 -3.85 33.76
N CYS A 190 11.36 -3.17 33.75
CA CYS A 190 11.88 -2.54 32.56
C CYS A 190 12.34 -3.59 31.55
N TYR A 191 13.15 -4.57 31.97
CA TYR A 191 13.69 -5.63 31.12
C TYR A 191 12.59 -6.40 30.37
N GLN A 192 11.51 -6.76 31.06
CA GLN A 192 10.37 -7.46 30.45
C GLN A 192 9.59 -6.60 29.46
N SER A 193 9.55 -5.28 29.67
CA SER A 193 8.80 -4.35 28.82
C SER A 193 9.56 -3.88 27.58
N LEU A 194 10.88 -4.13 27.51
CA LEU A 194 11.70 -3.67 26.40
C LEU A 194 11.30 -4.34 25.08
N PRO A 195 11.14 -3.58 23.99
CA PRO A 195 10.89 -4.15 22.68
C PRO A 195 12.11 -4.97 22.25
N LYS A 196 11.96 -6.30 22.18
CA LYS A 196 12.99 -7.21 21.68
C LYS A 196 12.93 -7.23 20.15
N GLY A 197 13.67 -6.34 19.51
CA GLY A 197 13.73 -6.25 18.05
C GLY A 197 14.39 -4.98 17.54
N ARG A 198 14.93 -5.04 16.32
CA ARG A 198 15.63 -3.90 15.70
C ARG A 198 14.59 -2.84 15.30
N LEU A 199 14.54 -1.73 16.03
CA LEU A 199 13.77 -0.53 15.65
C LEU A 199 14.46 0.18 14.48
N GLN A 200 14.47 -0.44 13.30
CA GLN A 200 14.90 0.24 12.08
C GLN A 200 13.77 1.16 11.61
N MET A 201 13.76 2.39 12.08
CA MET A 201 13.10 3.47 11.37
C MET A 201 13.97 3.78 10.16
N ARG A 202 13.50 3.43 8.96
CA ARG A 202 14.16 3.83 7.72
C ARG A 202 14.12 5.36 7.66
N ASN A 203 15.31 5.97 7.69
CA ASN A 203 15.55 7.41 7.72
C ASN A 203 15.07 8.07 6.42
#